data_AF-A0A3D1PLN7-F1
#
_entry.id   AF-A0A3D1PLN7-F1
#
_cell.length_a   1.000
_cell.length_b   1.000
_cell.length_c   1.000
_cell.angle_alpha   90.00
_cell.angle_beta   90.00
_cell.angle_gamma   90.00
#
_symmetry.space_group_name_H-M   'P 1'
#
loop_
_entity.id
_entity.type
_entity.pdbx_description
1 polymer ?
#
loop_
_entity_poly.entity_id
_entity_poly.type
_entity_poly.pdbx_seq_one_letter_code
_entity_poly.pdbx_strand_id
1 'polypeptide(L)'
;MNTNIISIKYEDDFCPRTFNGREYSYYTNKILNIGDLVEAPTKYGTKIAKVTRINVPENEIINIKPYMKTITRKINRNRYINFYEIQEDAA
;
A
#
# COMPACT_ATOMS: atom_id res chain seq x y z
N MET A 1 2.02 0.67 -19.75
CA MET A 1 2.06 0.42 -18.28
C MET A 1 0.65 0.58 -17.77
N ASN A 2 0.07 -0.45 -17.15
CA ASN A 2 -1.29 -0.36 -16.63
C ASN A 2 -1.24 0.29 -15.25
N THR A 3 -1.74 1.52 -15.14
CA THR A 3 -1.90 2.21 -13.87
C THR A 3 -3.24 1.81 -13.28
N ASN A 4 -3.22 1.20 -12.10
CA ASN A 4 -4.41 0.89 -11.32
C ASN A 4 -4.46 1.77 -10.08
N ILE A 5 -5.64 1.91 -9.48
CA ILE A 5 -5.82 2.59 -8.21
C ILE A 5 -6.19 1.55 -7.16
N ILE A 6 -5.48 1.61 -6.04
CA ILE A 6 -5.70 0.74 -4.90
C ILE A 6 -5.99 1.59 -3.66
N SER A 7 -6.61 0.96 -2.68
CA SER A 7 -6.66 1.46 -1.32
C SER A 7 -5.71 0.67 -0.43
N ILE A 8 -5.04 1.38 0.47
CA ILE A 8 -4.15 0.82 1.46
C ILE A 8 -4.49 1.32 2.87
N LYS A 9 -4.11 0.54 3.89
CA LYS A 9 -4.07 0.97 5.28
C LYS A 9 -2.66 0.85 5.80
N TYR A 10 -2.13 1.90 6.43
CA TYR A 10 -0.81 1.86 7.05
C TYR A 10 -0.79 0.94 8.25
N GLU A 11 0.40 0.45 8.55
CA GLU A 11 0.69 -0.20 9.82
C GLU A 11 0.43 0.77 10.99
N ASP A 12 -0.11 0.23 12.07
CA ASP A 12 -0.35 0.95 13.32
C ASP A 12 0.99 1.23 14.04
N ASP A 13 1.16 2.47 14.51
CA ASP A 13 2.38 2.90 15.20
C ASP A 13 2.50 2.29 16.62
N PHE A 14 1.39 1.90 17.25
CA PHE A 14 1.36 1.29 18.60
C PHE A 14 1.35 -0.24 18.56
N CYS A 15 0.70 -0.82 17.53
CA CYS A 15 0.53 -2.25 17.37
C CYS A 15 1.15 -2.73 16.05
N PRO A 16 2.47 -3.04 16.01
CA PRO A 16 3.14 -3.52 14.81
C PRO A 16 2.41 -4.71 14.18
N ARG A 17 2.41 -4.76 12.85
CA ARG A 17 1.77 -5.77 11.98
C ARG A 17 0.24 -5.72 12.00
N THR A 18 -0.35 -4.69 12.61
CA THR A 18 -1.79 -4.43 12.50
C THR A 18 -2.06 -3.25 11.57
N PHE A 19 -3.17 -3.28 10.84
CA PHE A 19 -3.47 -2.33 9.74
C PHE A 19 -4.90 -1.81 9.87
N ASN A 20 -5.18 -1.14 10.99
CA ASN A 20 -6.54 -0.75 11.38
C ASN A 20 -6.84 0.74 11.15
N GLY A 21 -5.85 1.50 10.67
CA GLY A 21 -5.98 2.94 10.45
C GLY A 21 -6.90 3.31 9.28
N ARG A 22 -6.85 4.61 8.95
CA ARG A 22 -7.56 5.19 7.81
C ARG A 22 -7.09 4.58 6.49
N GLU A 23 -8.02 4.47 5.56
CA GLU A 23 -7.75 4.03 4.20
C GLU A 23 -7.28 5.19 3.32
N TYR A 24 -6.25 4.95 2.52
CA TYR A 24 -5.64 5.92 1.62
C TYR A 24 -5.50 5.33 0.22
N SER A 25 -5.83 6.12 -0.79
CA SER A 25 -5.74 5.69 -2.19
C SER A 25 -4.39 6.03 -2.80
N TYR A 26 -3.83 5.09 -3.56
CA TYR A 26 -2.55 5.21 -4.27
C TYR A 26 -2.67 4.67 -5.69
N TYR A 27 -1.84 5.19 -6.57
CA TYR A 27 -1.60 4.56 -7.86
C TYR A 27 -0.66 3.36 -7.71
N THR A 28 -0.81 2.38 -8.59
CA THR A 28 0.13 1.28 -8.71
C THR A 28 0.33 0.92 -10.18
N ASN A 29 1.55 0.61 -10.55
CA ASN A 29 1.92 -0.01 -11.83
C ASN A 29 2.29 -1.50 -11.66
N LYS A 30 2.06 -2.05 -10.47
CA LYS A 30 2.37 -3.44 -10.08
C LYS A 30 1.10 -4.25 -9.92
N ILE A 31 1.21 -5.55 -10.15
CA ILE A 31 0.14 -6.52 -9.89
C ILE A 31 0.07 -6.73 -8.37
N LEU A 32 -1.03 -6.30 -7.76
CA LEU A 32 -1.27 -6.37 -6.33
C LEU A 32 -2.62 -7.01 -6.05
N ASN A 33 -2.70 -7.78 -4.97
CA ASN A 33 -3.92 -8.38 -4.47
C ASN A 33 -4.31 -7.81 -3.11
N ILE A 34 -5.59 -7.95 -2.74
CA ILE A 34 -6.07 -7.59 -1.40
C ILE A 34 -5.31 -8.44 -0.37
N GLY A 35 -4.76 -7.77 0.65
CA GLY A 35 -3.95 -8.40 1.69
C GLY A 35 -2.45 -8.38 1.46
N ASP A 36 -1.98 -8.00 0.26
CA ASP A 36 -0.55 -7.78 0.00
C ASP A 36 0.01 -6.65 0.88
N LEU A 37 1.28 -6.76 1.25
CA LEU A 37 2.02 -5.69 1.91
C LEU A 37 2.85 -4.91 0.90
N VAL A 38 2.88 -3.60 1.06
CA VAL A 38 3.56 -2.68 0.15
C VAL A 38 4.29 -1.59 0.92
N GLU A 39 5.32 -1.03 0.29
CA GLU A 39 5.95 0.20 0.74
C GLU A 39 5.32 1.39 0.02
N ALA A 40 4.70 2.28 0.79
CA ALA A 40 3.98 3.45 0.28
C ALA A 40 4.70 4.74 0.68
N PRO A 41 5.05 5.62 -0.29
CA PRO A 41 5.74 6.87 0.00
C PRO A 41 4.78 7.89 0.62
N THR A 42 5.12 8.41 1.80
CA THR A 42 4.37 9.47 2.49
C THR A 42 5.09 10.82 2.34
N LYS A 43 4.64 11.86 3.07
CA LYS A 43 5.37 13.13 3.16
C LYS A 43 6.65 12.98 4.02
N TYR A 44 6.65 12.07 4.98
CA TYR A 44 7.70 11.93 6.01
C TYR A 44 8.63 10.74 5.79
N GLY A 45 8.58 10.12 4.61
CA GLY A 45 9.30 8.88 4.29
C GLY A 45 8.37 7.77 3.84
N THR A 46 8.90 6.57 3.66
CA THR A 46 8.09 5.40 3.26
C THR A 46 7.53 4.67 4.48
N LYS A 47 6.28 4.19 4.39
CA LYS A 47 5.64 3.38 5.43
C LYS A 47 5.16 2.06 4.85
N ILE A 48 5.08 1.05 5.71
CA ILE A 48 4.48 -0.24 5.36
C ILE A 48 2.96 -0.10 5.42
N ALA A 49 2.30 -0.65 4.41
CA ALA A 49 0.86 -0.64 4.32
C ALA A 49 0.34 -1.96 3.75
N LYS A 50 -0.91 -2.28 4.07
CA LYS A 50 -1.64 -3.43 3.54
C LYS A 50 -2.67 -2.97 2.52
N VAL A 51 -2.73 -3.66 1.39
CA VAL A 51 -3.74 -3.44 0.35
C VAL A 51 -5.09 -3.91 0.86
N THR A 52 -6.11 -3.05 0.82
CA THR A 52 -7.48 -3.34 1.26
C THR A 52 -8.47 -3.40 0.11
N ARG A 53 -8.26 -2.60 -0.95
CA ARG A 53 -9.09 -2.63 -2.16
C ARG A 53 -8.20 -2.51 -3.39
N ILE A 54 -8.63 -3.15 -4.47
CA ILE A 54 -8.05 -3.04 -5.80
C ILE A 54 -9.10 -2.50 -6.77
N ASN A 55 -8.68 -1.92 -7.88
CA ASN A 55 -9.58 -1.35 -8.90
C ASN A 55 -10.53 -0.30 -8.33
N VAL A 56 -10.02 0.60 -7.47
CA VAL A 56 -10.81 1.70 -6.93
C VAL A 56 -11.21 2.63 -8.09
N PRO A 57 -12.50 2.95 -8.25
CA PRO A 57 -12.96 3.73 -9.37
C PRO A 57 -12.46 5.18 -9.27
N GLU A 58 -12.15 5.78 -10.42
CA GLU A 58 -11.58 7.13 -10.47
C GLU A 58 -12.51 8.21 -9.90
N ASN A 59 -13.82 7.96 -9.89
CA ASN A 59 -14.81 8.90 -9.35
C ASN A 59 -14.68 9.11 -7.83
N GLU A 60 -14.25 8.08 -7.08
CA GLU A 60 -14.05 8.16 -5.63
C GLU A 60 -12.85 9.04 -5.27
N ILE A 61 -11.89 9.18 -6.18
CA ILE A 61 -10.60 9.84 -5.92
C ILE A 61 -10.45 11.21 -6.63
N ILE A 62 -11.49 11.73 -7.28
CA ILE A 62 -11.42 12.97 -8.09
C ILE A 62 -10.74 14.11 -7.33
N ASN A 63 -11.11 14.28 -6.05
CA ASN A 63 -10.62 15.39 -5.22
C ASN A 63 -9.15 15.22 -4.76
N ILE A 64 -8.62 13.99 -4.81
CA ILE A 64 -7.27 13.67 -4.32
C ILE A 64 -6.30 13.25 -5.43
N LYS A 65 -6.78 13.00 -6.66
CA LYS A 65 -6.01 12.66 -7.86
C LYS A 65 -4.68 13.41 -8.01
N PRO A 66 -4.61 14.75 -7.91
CA PRO A 66 -3.37 15.50 -8.14
C PRO A 66 -2.32 15.28 -7.04
N TYR A 67 -2.72 14.81 -5.86
CA TYR A 67 -1.82 14.59 -4.72
C TYR A 67 -1.47 13.12 -4.51
N MET A 68 -2.12 12.22 -5.25
CA MET A 68 -1.90 10.79 -5.14
C MET A 68 -0.50 10.42 -5.60
N LYS A 69 0.14 9.58 -4.79
CA LYS A 69 1.46 9.03 -5.06
C LYS A 69 1.32 7.61 -5.62
N THR A 70 2.43 7.07 -6.12
CA THR A 70 2.51 5.70 -6.63
C THR A 70 3.19 4.80 -5.61
N ILE A 71 2.69 3.58 -5.44
CA ILE A 71 3.32 2.54 -4.60
C ILE A 71 4.73 2.25 -5.10
N THR A 72 5.69 2.17 -4.17
CA THR A 72 7.11 1.97 -4.48
C THR A 72 7.41 0.51 -4.82
N ARG A 73 7.07 -0.41 -3.90
CA ARG A 73 7.36 -1.85 -4.04
C ARG A 73 6.40 -2.72 -3.26
N LYS A 74 6.28 -3.97 -3.70
CA LYS A 74 5.60 -5.03 -2.97
C LYS A 74 6.58 -5.67 -1.99
N ILE A 75 6.12 -6.01 -0.79
CA ILE A 75 6.93 -6.59 0.28
C ILE A 75 6.48 -8.01 0.53
N ASN A 76 7.44 -8.90 0.79
CA ASN A 76 7.14 -10.27 1.16
C ASN A 76 6.41 -10.31 2.51
N ARG A 77 5.11 -10.57 2.45
CA ARG A 77 4.23 -10.57 3.61
C ARG A 77 4.69 -11.54 4.70
N ASN A 78 5.11 -12.75 4.32
CA ASN A 78 5.48 -13.78 5.29
C ASN A 78 6.77 -13.42 6.04
N ARG A 79 7.74 -12.85 5.34
CA ARG A 79 8.98 -12.33 5.94
C ARG A 79 8.69 -11.22 6.92
N TYR A 80 7.87 -10.25 6.53
CA TYR A 80 7.55 -9.11 7.37
C TYR A 80 6.74 -9.49 8.62
N ILE A 81 5.68 -10.28 8.47
CA ILE A 81 4.80 -10.63 9.59
C ILE A 81 5.52 -11.54 10.61
N ASN A 82 6.31 -12.52 10.17
CA ASN A 82 6.92 -13.48 11.07
C ASN A 82 8.28 -13.03 11.61
N PHE A 83 9.07 -12.30 10.81
CA PHE A 83 10.47 -12.00 11.10
C PHE A 83 10.79 -10.50 11.13
N TYR A 84 9.80 -9.62 10.89
CA TYR A 84 9.98 -8.16 10.81
C TYR A 84 11.03 -7.74 9.76
N GLU A 85 11.20 -8.55 8.73
CA GLU A 85 12.18 -8.36 7.68
C GLU A 85 11.51 -7.72 6.46
N ILE A 86 12.02 -6.57 6.01
CA ILE A 86 11.56 -5.90 4.79
C ILE A 86 12.35 -6.47 3.62
N GLN A 87 11.73 -7.40 2.90
CA GLN A 87 12.25 -7.96 1.66
C GLN A 87 11.28 -7.66 0.53
N GLU A 88 11.79 -7.18 -0.61
CA GLU A 88 10.97 -6.99 -1.80
C GLU A 88 10.46 -8.35 -2.29
N ASP A 89 9.15 -8.42 -2.55
CA ASP A 89 8.55 -9.57 -3.18
C ASP A 89 8.89 -9.50 -4.67
N ALA A 90 9.95 -10.22 -5.05
CA ALA A 90 10.29 -10.43 -6.44
C ALA A 90 9.19 -11.31 -7.05
N ALA A 91 8.16 -10.65 -7.59
CA ALA A 91 7.13 -11.28 -8.41
C ALA A 91 7.74 -11.85 -9.70
#